data_AF-A0A7V1QRR9-F1
#
_entry.id   AF-A0A7V1QRR9-F1
#
_cell.length_a   1.000
_cell.length_b   1.000
_cell.length_c   1.000
_cell.angle_alpha   90.00
_cell.angle_beta   90.00
_cell.angle_gamma   90.00
#
_symmetry.space_group_name_H-M   'P 1'
#
loop_
_entity.id
_entity.type
_entity.pdbx_description
1 polymer ?
#
loop_
_entity_poly.entity_id
_entity_poly.type
_entity_poly.pdbx_seq_one_letter_code
_entity_poly.pdbx_strand_id
1 'polypeptide(L)'
;MPTQYTATDSRTGLQVTVTGEFPPEPDDRVRIAATTNLFTRLMATVLSTAGAAERRAFLRSLEMALEWADAAVRQDTEEMQRIVQRFLGELGITPEQIEEMVRRLQRELGEQGFGPPSPN
;
A
#
# COMPACT_ATOMS: atom_id res chain seq x y z
N MET A 1 2.07 -3.11 -30.14
CA MET A 1 1.39 -1.81 -29.89
C MET A 1 1.04 -1.80 -28.42
N PRO A 2 1.49 -0.80 -27.64
CA PRO A 2 1.13 -0.72 -26.23
C PRO A 2 -0.39 -0.61 -26.11
N THR A 3 -0.97 -1.42 -25.22
CA THR A 3 -2.38 -1.32 -24.84
C THR A 3 -2.55 -0.10 -23.94
N GLN A 4 -3.69 0.58 -24.07
CA GLN A 4 -4.04 1.74 -23.26
C GLN A 4 -5.35 1.48 -22.52
N TYR A 5 -5.39 1.85 -21.25
CA TYR A 5 -6.62 1.93 -20.47
C TYR A 5 -6.70 3.30 -19.81
N THR A 6 -7.87 3.94 -19.90
CA THR A 6 -8.13 5.24 -19.29
C THR A 6 -9.27 5.09 -18.30
N ALA A 7 -9.02 5.48 -17.05
CA ALA A 7 -10.01 5.63 -16.01
C ALA A 7 -10.36 7.11 -15.85
N THR A 8 -11.65 7.39 -15.65
CA THR A 8 -12.15 8.75 -15.44
C THR A 8 -13.02 8.77 -14.19
N ASP A 9 -12.73 9.69 -13.27
CA ASP A 9 -13.63 10.01 -12.16
C ASP A 9 -14.70 10.99 -12.66
N SER A 10 -15.95 10.56 -12.67
CA SER A 10 -17.07 11.35 -13.21
C SER A 10 -17.42 12.59 -12.37
N ARG A 11 -17.02 12.62 -11.10
CA ARG A 11 -17.34 13.71 -10.16
C ARG A 11 -16.39 14.90 -10.34
N THR A 12 -15.13 14.62 -10.62
CA THR A 12 -14.07 15.66 -10.73
C THR A 12 -13.57 15.86 -12.16
N GLY A 13 -13.87 14.92 -13.07
CA GLY A 13 -13.31 14.88 -14.42
C GLY A 13 -11.85 14.43 -14.47
N LEU A 14 -11.26 14.02 -13.33
CA LEU A 14 -9.89 13.52 -13.27
C LEU A 14 -9.74 12.26 -14.13
N GLN A 15 -8.67 12.20 -14.92
CA GLN A 15 -8.35 11.06 -15.76
C GLN A 15 -6.97 10.50 -15.41
N VAL A 16 -6.88 9.18 -15.35
CA VAL A 16 -5.61 8.45 -15.28
C VAL A 16 -5.55 7.49 -16.45
N THR A 17 -4.44 7.50 -17.16
CA THR A 17 -4.20 6.60 -18.28
C THR A 17 -3.01 5.71 -17.97
N VAL A 18 -3.21 4.41 -18.11
CA VAL A 18 -2.16 3.39 -18.02
C VAL A 18 -1.89 2.86 -19.42
N THR A 19 -0.61 2.85 -19.79
CA THR A 19 -0.15 2.32 -21.09
C THR A 19 0.92 1.27 -20.86
N GLY A 20 0.91 0.21 -21.65
CA GLY A 20 1.91 -0.85 -21.53
C GLY A 20 1.54 -2.12 -22.29
N GLU A 21 2.31 -3.18 -22.10
CA GLU A 21 2.00 -4.50 -22.64
C GLU A 21 1.11 -5.25 -21.65
N PHE A 22 -0.20 -5.26 -21.91
CA PHE A 22 -1.13 -5.93 -21.01
C PHE A 22 -1.14 -7.44 -21.28
N PRO A 23 -1.23 -8.27 -20.22
CA PRO A 23 -1.26 -9.73 -20.35
C PRO A 23 -2.44 -10.18 -21.22
N PRO A 24 -2.31 -11.29 -21.98
CA PRO A 24 -3.40 -11.78 -22.82
C PRO A 24 -4.59 -12.29 -22.00
N GLU A 25 -4.35 -12.70 -20.75
CA GLU A 25 -5.36 -13.24 -19.85
C GLU A 25 -6.45 -12.20 -19.51
N PRO A 26 -7.73 -12.48 -19.80
CA PRO A 26 -8.81 -11.54 -19.51
C PRO A 26 -8.95 -11.13 -18.04
N ASP A 27 -8.77 -12.04 -17.07
CA ASP A 27 -8.92 -11.66 -15.66
C ASP A 27 -7.88 -10.62 -15.24
N ASP A 28 -6.62 -10.80 -15.65
CA ASP A 28 -5.55 -9.84 -15.38
C ASP A 28 -5.87 -8.45 -15.95
N ARG A 29 -6.44 -8.38 -17.15
CA ARG A 29 -6.89 -7.11 -17.76
C ARG A 29 -8.01 -6.45 -16.96
N VAL A 30 -8.95 -7.24 -16.43
CA VAL A 30 -10.00 -6.75 -15.55
C VAL A 30 -9.40 -6.21 -14.25
N ARG A 31 -8.39 -6.89 -13.68
CA ARG A 31 -7.68 -6.42 -12.49
C ARG A 31 -6.96 -5.09 -12.74
N ILE A 32 -6.28 -4.94 -13.88
CA ILE A 32 -5.64 -3.66 -14.26
C ILE A 32 -6.66 -2.53 -14.33
N ALA A 33 -7.81 -2.76 -14.99
CA ALA A 33 -8.89 -1.78 -15.08
C ALA A 33 -9.43 -1.41 -13.69
N ALA A 34 -9.70 -2.41 -12.85
CA ALA A 34 -10.20 -2.21 -11.50
C ALA A 34 -9.23 -1.40 -10.62
N THR A 35 -7.94 -1.76 -10.64
CA THR A 35 -6.90 -1.05 -9.88
C THR A 35 -6.74 0.39 -10.36
N THR A 36 -6.75 0.62 -11.68
CA THR A 36 -6.64 1.98 -12.24
C THR A 36 -7.85 2.84 -11.87
N ASN A 37 -9.06 2.28 -11.88
CA ASN A 37 -10.26 2.98 -11.41
C ASN A 37 -10.19 3.32 -9.91
N LEU A 38 -9.71 2.39 -9.08
CA LEU A 38 -9.54 2.63 -7.65
C LEU A 38 -8.57 3.78 -7.39
N PHE A 39 -7.40 3.75 -8.06
CA PHE A 39 -6.40 4.80 -7.95
C PHE A 39 -6.95 6.16 -8.42
N THR A 40 -7.67 6.20 -9.54
CA THR A 40 -8.28 7.42 -10.07
C THR A 40 -9.26 8.04 -9.08
N ARG A 41 -10.13 7.23 -8.48
CA ARG A 41 -11.08 7.68 -7.45
C ARG A 41 -10.39 8.17 -6.19
N LEU A 42 -9.33 7.49 -5.77
CA LEU A 42 -8.52 7.91 -4.63
C LEU A 42 -7.87 9.27 -4.90
N MET A 43 -7.22 9.44 -6.04
CA MET A 43 -6.61 10.71 -6.45
C MET A 43 -7.64 11.84 -6.56
N ALA A 44 -8.82 11.57 -7.14
CA ALA A 44 -9.92 12.53 -7.20
C ALA A 44 -10.37 12.98 -5.79
N THR A 45 -10.38 12.06 -4.83
CA THR A 45 -10.70 12.35 -3.43
C THR A 45 -9.64 13.24 -2.79
N VAL A 46 -8.36 12.88 -2.92
CA VAL A 46 -7.23 13.66 -2.38
C VAL A 46 -7.17 15.06 -2.99
N LEU A 47 -7.40 15.21 -4.28
CA LEU A 47 -7.43 16.52 -4.95
C LEU A 47 -8.63 17.37 -4.55
N SER A 48 -9.74 16.74 -4.12
CA SER A 48 -10.91 17.44 -3.58
C SER A 48 -10.69 17.92 -2.13
N THR A 49 -9.62 17.51 -1.44
CA THR A 49 -9.33 17.93 -0.07
C THR A 49 -8.97 19.42 -0.04
N ALA A 50 -9.77 20.23 0.68
CA ALA A 50 -9.62 21.68 0.74
C ALA A 50 -8.30 22.11 1.42
N GLY A 51 -7.95 21.47 2.54
CA GLY A 51 -6.78 21.79 3.33
C GLY A 51 -5.47 21.39 2.63
N ALA A 52 -4.58 22.35 2.36
CA ALA A 52 -3.30 22.07 1.71
C ALA A 52 -2.34 21.24 2.58
N ALA A 53 -2.41 21.34 3.91
CA ALA A 53 -1.62 20.52 4.83
C ALA A 53 -2.12 19.08 4.86
N GLU A 54 -3.44 18.90 4.97
CA GLU A 54 -4.12 17.61 4.97
C GLU A 54 -3.92 16.87 3.64
N ARG A 55 -4.12 17.55 2.50
CA ARG A 55 -3.85 16.99 1.17
C ARG A 55 -2.41 16.51 1.01
N ARG A 56 -1.44 17.28 1.52
CA ARG A 56 -0.01 16.88 1.52
C ARG A 56 0.23 15.66 2.41
N ALA A 57 -0.45 15.53 3.55
CA ALA A 57 -0.35 14.35 4.39
C ALA A 57 -0.90 13.11 3.67
N PHE A 58 -2.08 13.20 3.05
CA PHE A 58 -2.65 12.09 2.27
C PHE A 58 -1.77 11.66 1.11
N LEU A 59 -1.17 12.60 0.37
CA LEU A 59 -0.24 12.28 -0.71
C LEU A 59 0.97 11.50 -0.21
N ARG A 60 1.61 11.94 0.88
CA ARG A 60 2.74 11.19 1.48
C ARG A 60 2.35 9.79 1.91
N SER A 61 1.19 9.64 2.56
CA SER A 61 0.69 8.31 2.96
C SER A 61 0.42 7.41 1.75
N LEU A 62 -0.12 7.97 0.67
CA LEU A 62 -0.37 7.22 -0.57
C LEU A 62 0.94 6.81 -1.27
N GLU A 63 1.90 7.72 -1.39
CA GLU A 63 3.23 7.45 -1.95
C GLU A 63 3.88 6.27 -1.22
N MET A 64 3.88 6.32 0.11
CA MET A 64 4.45 5.27 0.94
C MET A 64 3.75 3.91 0.77
N ALA A 65 2.41 3.90 0.67
CA ALA A 65 1.66 2.67 0.43
C ALA A 65 1.96 2.06 -0.95
N LEU A 66 2.15 2.91 -1.97
CA LEU A 66 2.52 2.47 -3.32
C LEU A 66 3.96 1.94 -3.36
N GLU A 67 4.90 2.61 -2.69
CA GLU A 67 6.28 2.12 -2.54
C GLU A 67 6.32 0.75 -1.84
N TRP A 68 5.53 0.58 -0.78
CA TRP A 68 5.45 -0.69 -0.07
C TRP A 68 4.84 -1.79 -0.94
N ALA A 69 3.77 -1.48 -1.68
CA ALA A 69 3.17 -2.42 -2.61
C ALA A 69 4.13 -2.83 -3.74
N ASP A 70 4.90 -1.89 -4.29
CA ASP A 70 5.93 -2.18 -5.29
C ASP A 70 7.02 -3.11 -4.74
N ALA A 71 7.55 -2.81 -3.55
CA ALA A 71 8.52 -3.66 -2.87
C ALA A 71 7.96 -5.08 -2.61
N ALA A 72 6.69 -5.18 -2.22
CA ALA A 72 6.02 -6.47 -2.00
C ALA A 72 5.89 -7.28 -3.30
N VAL A 73 5.52 -6.64 -4.42
CA VAL A 73 5.46 -7.28 -5.75
C VAL A 73 6.85 -7.75 -6.19
N ARG A 74 7.90 -6.99 -5.87
CA ARG A 74 9.30 -7.36 -6.13
C ARG A 74 9.88 -8.37 -5.11
N GLN A 75 9.10 -8.77 -4.11
CA GLN A 75 9.54 -9.63 -3.00
C GLN A 75 10.77 -9.07 -2.25
N ASP A 76 10.92 -7.75 -2.24
CA ASP A 76 12.04 -7.04 -1.63
C ASP A 76 11.76 -6.78 -0.15
N THR A 77 12.06 -7.80 0.68
CA THR A 77 11.77 -7.75 2.12
C THR A 77 12.54 -6.69 2.87
N GLU A 78 13.76 -6.35 2.41
CA GLU A 78 14.55 -5.29 3.01
C GLU A 78 13.93 -3.92 2.76
N GLU A 79 13.53 -3.64 1.51
CA GLU A 79 12.89 -2.38 1.17
C GLU A 79 11.53 -2.23 1.88
N MET A 80 10.73 -3.31 1.96
CA MET A 80 9.50 -3.32 2.75
C MET A 80 9.77 -2.94 4.22
N GLN A 81 10.81 -3.50 4.84
CA GLN A 81 11.18 -3.18 6.23
C GLN A 81 11.62 -1.73 6.38
N ARG A 82 12.44 -1.20 5.46
CA ARG A 82 12.87 0.20 5.47
C ARG A 82 11.70 1.16 5.38
N ILE A 83 10.72 0.88 4.50
CA ILE A 83 9.52 1.71 4.33
C ILE A 83 8.68 1.72 5.62
N VAL A 84 8.47 0.57 6.25
CA VAL A 84 7.73 0.47 7.52
C VAL A 84 8.46 1.20 8.64
N GLN A 85 9.79 1.08 8.74
CA GLN A 85 10.57 1.81 9.74
C GLN A 85 10.47 3.33 9.54
N ARG A 86 10.55 3.80 8.29
CA ARG A 86 10.35 5.23 7.95
C ARG A 86 8.96 5.70 8.36
N PHE A 87 7.91 4.91 8.06
CA PHE A 87 6.53 5.23 8.44
C PHE A 87 6.36 5.37 9.96
N LEU A 88 6.84 4.38 10.70
CA LEU A 88 6.74 4.36 12.16
C LEU A 88 7.53 5.52 12.77
N GLY A 89 8.70 5.84 12.21
CA GLY A 89 9.47 7.03 12.58
C GLY A 89 8.72 8.35 12.33
N GLU A 90 8.00 8.48 11.22
CA GLU A 90 7.14 9.65 10.94
C GLU A 90 5.96 9.78 11.91
N LEU A 91 5.45 8.67 12.43
CA LEU A 91 4.43 8.64 13.49
C LEU A 91 5.01 8.87 14.90
N GLY A 92 6.32 9.05 15.02
CA GLY A 92 7.02 9.23 16.30
C GLY A 92 7.21 7.93 17.08
N ILE A 93 7.02 6.77 16.44
CA ILE A 93 7.24 5.45 17.05
C ILE A 93 8.71 5.09 16.90
N THR A 94 9.40 4.93 18.03
CA THR A 94 10.83 4.61 18.03
C THR A 94 11.08 3.11 17.83
N PRO A 95 12.26 2.69 17.36
CA PRO A 95 12.62 1.27 17.24
C PRO A 95 12.41 0.48 18.54
N GLU A 96 12.67 1.09 19.69
CA GLU A 96 12.48 0.49 21.00
C GLU A 96 10.99 0.21 21.29
N GLN A 97 10.10 1.11 20.88
CA GLN A 97 8.66 0.92 21.00
C GLN A 97 8.13 -0.17 20.07
N ILE A 98 8.74 -0.32 18.89
CA ILE A 98 8.44 -1.43 17.97
C ILE A 98 8.85 -2.75 18.61
N GLU A 99 10.06 -2.85 19.16
CA GLU A 99 10.50 -4.05 19.88
C GLU A 99 9.59 -4.39 21.06
N GLU A 100 9.17 -3.39 21.83
CA GLU A 100 8.24 -3.60 22.95
C GLU A 100 6.89 -4.12 22.46
N MET A 101 6.37 -3.57 21.37
CA MET A 101 5.11 -4.00 20.74
C MET A 101 5.20 -5.44 20.20
N VAL A 102 6.33 -5.80 19.57
CA VAL A 102 6.59 -7.17 19.11
C VAL A 102 6.68 -8.13 20.30
N ARG A 103 7.38 -7.77 21.37
CA ARG A 103 7.46 -8.59 22.59
C ARG A 103 6.08 -8.80 23.24
N ARG A 104 5.22 -7.77 23.22
CA ARG A 104 3.83 -7.88 23.71
C ARG A 104 3.00 -8.81 22.81
N LEU A 105 3.04 -8.63 21.49
CA LEU A 105 2.34 -9.48 20.53
C LEU A 105 2.79 -10.95 20.63
N GLN A 106 4.10 -11.22 20.77
CA GLN A 106 4.62 -12.57 20.97
C GLN A 106 4.15 -13.20 22.29
N ARG A 107 4.01 -12.40 23.36
CA ARG A 107 3.48 -12.88 24.63
C ARG A 107 1.99 -13.23 24.51
N GLU A 108 1.20 -12.35 23.89
CA GLU A 108 -0.24 -12.56 23.68
C GLU A 108 -0.54 -13.72 22.71
N LEU A 109 0.24 -13.87 21.63
CA LEU A 109 0.12 -14.98 20.68
C LEU A 109 0.72 -16.29 21.20
N GLY A 110 1.79 -16.20 22.00
CA GLY A 110 2.39 -17.35 22.68
C GLY A 110 1.46 -17.96 23.74
N GLU A 111 0.64 -17.14 24.39
CA GLU A 111 -0.42 -17.58 25.30
C GLU A 111 -1.63 -18.20 24.56
N GLN A 112 -1.81 -17.96 23.25
CA GLN A 112 -2.87 -18.55 22.42
C GLN A 112 -2.49 -19.87 21.69
N GLY A 113 -1.32 -20.46 21.96
CA GLY A 113 -1.09 -21.87 21.67
C GLY A 113 -0.76 -22.25 20.21
N PHE A 114 0.23 -21.59 19.60
CA PHE A 114 1.02 -22.18 18.51
C PHE A 114 2.49 -22.31 18.95
N GLY A 115 2.73 -23.16 19.95
CA GLY A 115 4.06 -23.68 20.25
C GLY A 115 4.38 -24.89 19.35
N PRO A 116 5.64 -25.12 18.95
CA PRO A 116 6.01 -26.33 18.19
C PRO A 116 5.64 -27.59 18.98
N PRO A 117 5.27 -28.70 18.31
CA PRO A 117 4.85 -29.91 19.00
C PRO A 117 5.99 -30.41 19.89
N SER A 118 5.67 -30.68 21.16
CA SER A 118 6.61 -31.29 22.11
C SER A 118 7.17 -32.59 21.55
N PRO A 119 8.49 -32.83 21.65
CA PRO A 119 9.05 -34.12 21.32
C PRO A 119 8.63 -35.13 22.40
N ASN A 120 8.11 -36.27 21.95
CA ASN A 120 7.83 -37.45 22.79
C ASN A 120 9.08 -37.94 23.53
#